data_AF-A0A2A5JQZ3-F1
#
_entry.id   AF-A0A2A5JQZ3-F1
#
_cell.length_a   1.000
_cell.length_b   1.000
_cell.length_c   1.000
_cell.angle_alpha   90.00
_cell.angle_beta   90.00
_cell.angle_gamma   90.00
#
_symmetry.space_group_name_H-M   'P 1'
#
loop_
_entity.id
_entity.type
_entity.pdbx_description
1 polymer ?
#
loop_
_entity_poly.entity_id
_entity_poly.type
_entity_poly.pdbx_seq_one_letter_code
_entity_poly.pdbx_strand_id
1 'polypeptide(L)'
;MKRRDFLKLSGATLMSTSLFSLSQAVAAADQSEDYKALVCVFLYGGMDCHDTIIPLDESSYQQWAKHRSSLLSTYPIPRTPQNLHALSTPSRFNQRKFGLPPEMAGLAKLYGQGQLSVIGSVGPLLEPVNASRLEQATASVPPRLFSHNDQQSTWMSGKTEGAQFGWGGLINDALINAGKAQQTPFNAITTAEADLWLTGSNTFPYHVSDGKAGVIEVLEELDNNQALADYFAGKGSSTSGNILQQDLAALTHSAMTANSLYNI
;
A
#
# COMPACT_ATOMS: atom_id res chain seq x y z
N MET A 1 -1.01 -19.80 3.15
CA MET A 1 -2.25 -19.30 2.48
C MET A 1 -2.03 -19.18 0.96
N LYS A 2 -2.96 -19.60 0.09
CA LYS A 2 -2.81 -19.38 -1.36
C LYS A 2 -3.06 -17.91 -1.70
N ARG A 3 -2.30 -17.33 -2.65
CA ARG A 3 -2.47 -15.91 -3.10
C ARG A 3 -3.93 -15.55 -3.42
N ARG A 4 -4.67 -16.47 -4.03
CA ARG A 4 -6.08 -16.30 -4.37
C ARG A 4 -6.97 -16.16 -3.14
N ASP A 5 -6.67 -16.87 -2.06
CA ASP A 5 -7.46 -16.82 -0.82
C ASP A 5 -7.16 -15.53 -0.06
N PHE A 6 -5.90 -15.08 -0.07
CA PHE A 6 -5.52 -13.75 0.41
C PHE A 6 -6.28 -12.65 -0.33
N LEU A 7 -6.27 -12.65 -1.67
CA LEU A 7 -6.98 -11.64 -2.47
C LEU A 7 -8.49 -11.64 -2.24
N LYS A 8 -9.11 -12.83 -2.07
CA LYS A 8 -10.53 -12.93 -1.75
C LYS A 8 -10.84 -12.36 -0.38
N LEU A 9 -10.00 -12.67 0.61
CA LEU A 9 -10.15 -12.16 1.96
C LEU A 9 -9.94 -10.64 1.97
N SER A 10 -8.82 -10.16 1.44
CA SER A 10 -8.49 -8.73 1.33
C SER A 10 -9.59 -7.96 0.59
N GLY A 11 -10.08 -8.47 -0.54
CA GLY A 11 -11.16 -7.84 -1.30
C GLY A 11 -12.52 -7.80 -0.56
N ALA A 12 -12.81 -8.79 0.27
CA ALA A 12 -13.99 -8.79 1.13
C ALA A 12 -13.82 -7.85 2.35
N THR A 13 -12.58 -7.59 2.77
CA THR A 13 -12.25 -6.79 3.96
C THR A 13 -11.87 -5.33 3.69
N LEU A 14 -12.10 -4.81 2.47
CA LEU A 14 -11.92 -3.37 2.17
C LEU A 14 -13.03 -2.48 2.75
N MET A 15 -13.95 -3.05 3.53
CA MET A 15 -14.83 -2.32 4.45
C MET A 15 -14.01 -1.96 5.70
N SER A 16 -13.95 -0.67 6.04
CA SER A 16 -13.01 -0.07 7.02
C SER A 16 -12.93 -0.75 8.40
N THR A 17 -13.91 -1.56 8.80
CA THR A 17 -13.96 -2.27 10.09
C THR A 17 -13.36 -3.68 10.08
N SER A 18 -12.88 -4.18 8.94
CA SER A 18 -12.51 -5.61 8.77
C SER A 18 -11.02 -5.88 8.53
N LEU A 19 -10.18 -4.85 8.51
CA LEU A 19 -8.72 -4.98 8.34
C LEU A 19 -8.03 -5.69 9.52
N PHE A 20 -8.56 -5.58 10.74
CA PHE A 20 -8.07 -6.33 11.91
C PHE A 20 -8.30 -7.85 11.77
N SER A 21 -9.36 -8.26 11.05
CA SER A 21 -9.65 -9.67 10.76
C SER A 21 -8.68 -10.23 9.71
N LEU A 22 -8.16 -9.38 8.81
CA LEU A 22 -7.11 -9.77 7.86
C LEU A 22 -5.79 -10.09 8.60
N SER A 23 -5.38 -9.26 9.57
CA SER A 23 -4.18 -9.52 10.38
C SER A 23 -4.22 -10.85 11.10
N GLN A 24 -5.34 -11.18 11.74
CA GLN A 24 -5.52 -12.46 12.42
C GLN A 24 -5.54 -13.64 11.43
N ALA A 25 -6.18 -13.48 10.28
CA ALA A 25 -6.23 -14.54 9.27
C ALA A 25 -4.86 -14.80 8.61
N VAL A 26 -4.06 -13.76 8.39
CA VAL A 26 -2.68 -13.88 7.91
C VAL A 26 -1.82 -14.56 8.98
N ALA A 27 -1.96 -14.14 10.24
CA ALA A 27 -1.27 -14.78 11.36
C ALA A 27 -1.74 -16.23 11.62
N ALA A 28 -2.94 -16.64 11.20
CA ALA A 28 -3.41 -18.02 11.32
C ALA A 28 -2.93 -18.93 10.17
N ALA A 29 -2.45 -18.37 9.06
CA ALA A 29 -2.07 -19.16 7.88
C ALA A 29 -0.83 -20.03 8.10
N ASP A 30 -0.83 -21.24 7.51
CA ASP A 30 0.33 -22.15 7.57
C ASP A 30 1.58 -21.54 6.93
N GLN A 31 2.72 -21.78 7.58
CA GLN A 31 4.05 -21.40 7.12
C GLN A 31 4.42 -22.24 5.89
N SER A 32 4.72 -21.60 4.76
CA SER A 32 5.43 -22.28 3.67
C SER A 32 6.91 -21.98 3.81
N GLU A 33 7.78 -22.95 3.54
CA GLU A 33 9.25 -22.79 3.53
C GLU A 33 9.73 -21.67 2.58
N ASP A 34 8.95 -21.34 1.54
CA ASP A 34 9.28 -20.28 0.60
C ASP A 34 9.10 -18.87 1.18
N TYR A 35 10.09 -18.01 0.95
CA TYR A 35 9.96 -16.56 1.17
C TYR A 35 8.76 -15.96 0.40
N LYS A 36 7.98 -15.13 1.08
CA LYS A 36 6.87 -14.35 0.50
C LYS A 36 6.97 -12.91 0.98
N ALA A 37 6.78 -11.98 0.05
CA ALA A 37 6.67 -10.55 0.34
C ALA A 37 5.37 -9.99 -0.24
N LEU A 38 4.79 -9.01 0.45
CA LEU A 38 3.71 -8.17 -0.06
C LEU A 38 4.31 -6.82 -0.46
N VAL A 39 4.26 -6.51 -1.75
CA VAL A 39 4.67 -5.21 -2.27
C VAL A 39 3.41 -4.39 -2.53
N CYS A 40 3.27 -3.27 -1.82
CA CYS A 40 2.20 -2.31 -2.06
C CYS A 40 2.77 -1.11 -2.83
N VAL A 41 2.16 -0.81 -3.98
CA VAL A 41 2.49 0.39 -4.75
C VAL A 41 1.35 1.38 -4.55
N PHE A 42 1.61 2.43 -3.78
CA PHE A 42 0.65 3.49 -3.55
C PHE A 42 1.01 4.70 -4.41
N LEU A 43 0.10 5.09 -5.32
CA LEU A 43 0.39 6.09 -6.35
C LEU A 43 -0.01 7.52 -5.94
N TYR A 44 -0.48 7.74 -4.71
CA TYR A 44 -0.87 9.06 -4.18
C TYR A 44 -1.81 9.87 -5.11
N GLY A 45 -2.68 9.18 -5.85
CA GLY A 45 -3.60 9.81 -6.81
C GLY A 45 -3.07 9.93 -8.25
N GLY A 46 -1.83 9.51 -8.52
CA GLY A 46 -1.17 9.55 -9.82
C GLY A 46 -1.66 8.51 -10.86
N MET A 47 -2.85 7.93 -10.68
CA MET A 47 -3.45 6.99 -11.64
C MET A 47 -4.85 7.44 -12.04
N ASP A 48 -5.04 7.67 -13.34
CA ASP A 48 -6.38 7.81 -13.91
C ASP A 48 -7.00 6.42 -14.12
N CYS A 49 -7.78 5.98 -13.13
CA CYS A 49 -8.45 4.68 -13.17
C CYS A 49 -9.44 4.55 -14.33
N HIS A 50 -10.06 5.66 -14.77
CA HIS A 50 -11.00 5.66 -15.90
C HIS A 50 -10.28 5.53 -17.25
N ASP A 51 -8.97 5.75 -17.26
CA ASP A 51 -8.09 5.57 -18.42
C ASP A 51 -7.24 4.30 -18.32
N THR A 52 -7.36 3.57 -17.20
CA THR A 52 -6.70 2.28 -16.97
C THR A 52 -7.65 1.13 -17.29
N ILE A 53 -8.87 1.15 -16.75
CA ILE A 53 -9.90 0.14 -17.02
C ILE A 53 -11.00 0.78 -17.88
N ILE A 54 -10.92 0.53 -19.19
CA ILE A 54 -11.77 1.19 -20.18
C ILE A 54 -12.97 0.29 -20.53
N PRO A 55 -14.21 0.79 -20.53
CA PRO A 55 -15.36 -0.01 -20.98
C PRO A 55 -15.26 -0.34 -22.47
N LEU A 56 -15.66 -1.55 -22.85
CA LEU A 56 -15.62 -2.05 -24.23
C LEU A 56 -17.00 -2.40 -24.80
N ASP A 57 -18.05 -2.42 -23.97
CA ASP A 57 -19.42 -2.51 -24.48
C ASP A 57 -19.85 -1.17 -25.10
N GLU A 58 -20.57 -1.24 -26.21
CA GLU A 58 -20.82 -0.12 -27.13
C GLU A 58 -21.32 1.15 -26.41
N SER A 59 -22.39 1.02 -25.63
CA SER A 59 -23.02 2.17 -24.96
C SER A 59 -22.13 2.80 -23.90
N SER A 60 -21.35 1.99 -23.17
CA SER A 60 -20.44 2.47 -22.13
C SER A 60 -19.17 3.06 -22.73
N TYR A 61 -18.63 2.45 -23.79
CA TYR A 61 -17.49 2.98 -24.53
C TYR A 61 -17.82 4.34 -25.16
N GLN A 62 -18.97 4.48 -25.82
CA GLN A 62 -19.39 5.75 -26.40
C GLN A 62 -19.52 6.87 -25.34
N GLN A 63 -20.08 6.56 -24.17
CA GLN A 63 -20.16 7.52 -23.05
C GLN A 63 -18.77 7.91 -22.55
N TRP A 64 -17.91 6.92 -22.29
CA TRP A 64 -16.53 7.15 -21.88
C TRP A 64 -15.77 8.02 -22.89
N ALA A 65 -15.85 7.67 -24.18
CA ALA A 65 -15.19 8.39 -25.26
C ALA A 65 -15.71 9.83 -25.40
N LYS A 66 -17.02 10.05 -25.24
CA LYS A 66 -17.63 11.38 -25.23
C LYS A 66 -17.08 12.24 -24.09
N HIS A 67 -16.98 11.68 -22.88
CA HIS A 67 -16.46 12.40 -21.71
C HIS A 67 -14.96 12.70 -21.80
N ARG A 68 -14.21 11.90 -22.57
CA ARG A 68 -12.75 12.03 -22.72
C ARG A 68 -12.30 12.55 -24.09
N SER A 69 -13.21 13.14 -24.86
CA SER A 69 -12.95 13.53 -26.26
C SER A 69 -11.73 14.44 -26.44
N SER A 70 -11.45 15.30 -25.46
CA SER A 70 -10.28 16.19 -25.45
C SER A 70 -8.93 15.46 -25.29
N LEU A 71 -8.94 14.25 -24.72
CA LEU A 71 -7.75 13.43 -24.51
C LEU A 71 -7.57 12.40 -25.62
N LEU A 72 -8.65 11.92 -26.23
CA LEU A 72 -8.57 10.82 -27.20
C LEU A 72 -7.69 11.13 -28.42
N SER A 73 -7.61 12.40 -28.83
CA SER A 73 -6.77 12.83 -29.95
C SER A 73 -5.29 13.00 -29.58
N THR A 74 -4.93 12.97 -28.30
CA THR A 74 -3.54 13.17 -27.84
C THR A 74 -2.76 11.86 -27.70
N TYR A 75 -3.45 10.71 -27.62
CA TYR A 75 -2.79 9.42 -27.48
C TYR A 75 -2.05 9.02 -28.78
N PRO A 76 -0.78 8.59 -28.70
CA PRO A 76 -0.02 8.12 -29.86
C PRO A 76 -0.67 6.93 -30.56
N ILE A 77 -1.25 6.02 -29.77
CA ILE A 77 -2.08 4.92 -30.26
C ILE A 77 -3.52 5.23 -29.91
N PRO A 78 -4.43 5.38 -30.90
CA PRO A 78 -5.83 5.65 -30.63
C PRO A 78 -6.44 4.57 -29.75
N ARG A 79 -7.17 4.96 -28.70
CA ARG A 79 -7.82 4.04 -27.76
C ARG A 79 -9.16 3.51 -28.28
N THR A 80 -9.19 3.08 -29.54
CA THR A 80 -10.36 2.44 -30.15
C THR A 80 -10.55 1.03 -29.58
N PRO A 81 -11.77 0.45 -29.62
CA PRO A 81 -12.01 -0.89 -29.08
C PRO A 81 -11.08 -1.97 -29.64
N GLN A 82 -10.60 -1.80 -30.88
CA GLN A 82 -9.69 -2.73 -31.55
C GLN A 82 -8.24 -2.63 -31.05
N ASN A 83 -7.83 -1.49 -30.52
CA ASN A 83 -6.48 -1.24 -30.02
C ASN A 83 -6.35 -1.54 -28.51
N LEU A 84 -7.47 -1.76 -27.81
CA LEU A 84 -7.49 -2.09 -26.39
C LEU A 84 -7.30 -3.59 -26.16
N HIS A 85 -6.60 -3.94 -25.09
CA HIS A 85 -6.45 -5.33 -24.67
C HIS A 85 -7.68 -5.77 -23.89
N ALA A 86 -8.60 -6.50 -24.55
CA ALA A 86 -9.83 -6.98 -23.93
C ALA A 86 -9.57 -7.93 -22.75
N LEU A 87 -10.29 -7.71 -21.65
CA LEU A 87 -10.21 -8.54 -20.44
C LEU A 87 -11.37 -9.53 -20.39
N SER A 88 -11.10 -10.76 -19.92
CA SER A 88 -12.15 -11.72 -19.61
C SER A 88 -13.00 -11.21 -18.45
N THR A 89 -14.24 -10.77 -18.74
CA THR A 89 -15.08 -10.13 -17.73
C THR A 89 -15.98 -11.17 -17.04
N PRO A 90 -15.98 -11.26 -15.69
CA PRO A 90 -16.82 -12.21 -14.97
C PRO A 90 -18.33 -11.95 -15.15
N SER A 91 -19.15 -13.02 -15.10
CA SER A 91 -20.60 -12.96 -15.32
C SER A 91 -21.37 -12.01 -14.40
N ARG A 92 -20.83 -11.71 -13.20
CA ARG A 92 -21.40 -10.72 -12.27
C ARG A 92 -21.54 -9.31 -12.86
N PHE A 93 -20.87 -9.03 -13.98
CA PHE A 93 -20.93 -7.77 -14.70
C PHE A 93 -21.91 -7.78 -15.89
N ASN A 94 -22.73 -8.83 -16.03
CA ASN A 94 -23.69 -9.00 -17.12
C ASN A 94 -23.02 -8.84 -18.49
N GLN A 95 -23.43 -7.83 -19.28
CA GLN A 95 -22.88 -7.56 -20.61
C GLN A 95 -21.74 -6.53 -20.63
N ARG A 96 -21.37 -5.97 -19.48
CA ARG A 96 -20.25 -5.02 -19.41
C ARG A 96 -18.97 -5.73 -19.80
N LYS A 97 -18.16 -5.04 -20.60
CA LYS A 97 -16.84 -5.52 -21.03
C LYS A 97 -15.81 -4.46 -20.69
N PHE A 98 -14.58 -4.88 -20.43
CA PHE A 98 -13.48 -3.99 -20.09
C PHE A 98 -12.22 -4.33 -20.87
N GLY A 99 -11.38 -3.34 -21.08
CA GLY A 99 -10.07 -3.48 -21.70
C GLY A 99 -9.01 -2.61 -21.02
N LEU A 100 -7.75 -2.96 -21.23
CA LEU A 100 -6.60 -2.17 -20.85
C LEU A 100 -6.08 -1.37 -22.05
N PRO A 101 -5.48 -0.19 -21.83
CA PRO A 101 -4.91 0.62 -22.90
C PRO A 101 -3.69 -0.06 -23.56
N PRO A 102 -3.32 0.34 -24.79
CA PRO A 102 -2.28 -0.34 -25.58
C PRO A 102 -0.96 -0.51 -24.84
N GLU A 103 -0.58 0.48 -24.03
CA GLU A 103 0.67 0.54 -23.27
C GLU A 103 0.73 -0.52 -22.14
N MET A 104 -0.42 -1.09 -21.75
CA MET A 104 -0.55 -2.04 -20.65
C MET A 104 -0.60 -3.51 -21.10
N ALA A 105 -0.01 -3.84 -22.25
CA ALA A 105 0.05 -5.20 -22.79
C ALA A 105 0.61 -6.22 -21.77
N GLY A 106 1.61 -5.83 -20.97
CA GLY A 106 2.17 -6.67 -19.91
C GLY A 106 1.14 -7.02 -18.83
N LEU A 107 0.34 -6.05 -18.39
CA LEU A 107 -0.74 -6.28 -17.41
C LEU A 107 -1.86 -7.14 -18.01
N ALA A 108 -2.21 -6.92 -19.28
CA ALA A 108 -3.19 -7.75 -19.99
C ALA A 108 -2.76 -9.23 -20.04
N LYS A 109 -1.47 -9.47 -20.32
CA LYS A 109 -0.89 -10.82 -20.31
C LYS A 109 -1.00 -11.47 -18.93
N LEU A 110 -0.61 -10.76 -17.86
CA LEU A 110 -0.73 -11.26 -16.49
C LEU A 110 -2.18 -11.55 -16.10
N TYR A 111 -3.12 -10.72 -16.55
CA TYR A 111 -4.55 -10.95 -16.34
C TYR A 111 -5.02 -12.23 -17.03
N GLY A 112 -4.70 -12.40 -18.32
CA GLY A 112 -5.03 -13.61 -19.09
C GLY A 112 -4.41 -14.89 -18.51
N GLN A 113 -3.27 -14.78 -17.84
CA GLN A 113 -2.60 -15.89 -17.13
C GLN A 113 -3.18 -16.15 -15.72
N GLY A 114 -4.16 -15.38 -15.26
CA GLY A 114 -4.72 -15.49 -13.91
C GLY A 114 -3.76 -15.03 -12.81
N GLN A 115 -2.73 -14.25 -13.15
CA GLN A 115 -1.73 -13.71 -12.23
C GLN A 115 -2.01 -12.26 -11.80
N LEU A 116 -2.98 -11.60 -12.42
CA LEU A 116 -3.47 -10.28 -12.05
C LEU A 116 -4.98 -10.35 -11.75
N SER A 117 -5.43 -9.55 -10.79
CA SER A 117 -6.85 -9.34 -10.52
C SER A 117 -7.11 -7.84 -10.35
N VAL A 118 -8.23 -7.37 -10.89
CA VAL A 118 -8.68 -5.99 -10.77
C VAL A 118 -9.84 -5.95 -9.78
N ILE A 119 -9.73 -5.10 -8.77
CA ILE A 119 -10.79 -4.86 -7.79
C ILE A 119 -11.30 -3.43 -8.02
N GLY A 120 -12.50 -3.32 -8.58
CA GLY A 120 -13.17 -2.05 -8.82
C GLY A 120 -14.03 -1.64 -7.63
N SER A 121 -14.48 -0.38 -7.63
CA SER A 121 -15.37 0.19 -6.59
C SER A 121 -14.79 0.08 -5.18
N VAL A 122 -13.46 0.21 -5.07
CA VAL A 122 -12.74 0.23 -3.81
C VAL A 122 -12.58 1.66 -3.31
N GLY A 123 -12.70 1.83 -2.01
CA GLY A 123 -12.63 3.11 -1.33
C GLY A 123 -13.00 2.92 0.15
N PRO A 124 -12.80 3.92 1.01
CA PRO A 124 -13.28 3.87 2.39
C PRO A 124 -14.81 3.97 2.40
N LEU A 125 -15.48 2.86 2.09
CA LEU A 125 -16.93 2.75 2.04
C LEU A 125 -17.44 2.22 3.37
N LEU A 126 -18.50 2.85 3.89
CA LEU A 126 -19.24 2.35 5.05
C LEU A 126 -20.37 1.42 4.61
N GLU A 127 -20.98 1.71 3.46
CA GLU A 127 -22.03 0.90 2.84
C GLU A 127 -21.96 1.05 1.30
N PRO A 128 -22.65 0.18 0.53
CA PRO A 128 -22.86 0.42 -0.89
C PRO A 128 -23.63 1.73 -1.14
N VAL A 129 -23.02 2.67 -1.84
CA VAL A 129 -23.58 3.99 -2.17
C VAL A 129 -23.69 4.17 -3.68
N ASN A 130 -24.71 4.89 -4.14
CA ASN A 130 -24.86 5.35 -5.53
C ASN A 130 -24.99 6.88 -5.58
N ALA A 131 -24.87 7.46 -6.78
CA ALA A 131 -24.90 8.91 -6.97
C ALA A 131 -26.18 9.57 -6.42
N SER A 132 -27.34 8.99 -6.67
CA SER A 132 -28.63 9.53 -6.19
C SER A 132 -28.71 9.59 -4.66
N ARG A 133 -28.28 8.53 -3.95
CA ARG A 133 -28.25 8.53 -2.48
C ARG A 133 -27.26 9.55 -1.90
N LEU A 134 -26.15 9.79 -2.60
CA LEU A 134 -25.18 10.81 -2.22
C LEU A 134 -25.75 12.22 -2.41
N GLU A 135 -26.37 12.49 -3.57
CA GLU A 135 -27.01 13.77 -3.88
C GLU A 135 -28.17 14.10 -2.93
N GLN A 136 -28.96 13.09 -2.55
CA GLN A 136 -30.08 13.24 -1.62
C GLN A 136 -29.63 13.22 -0.14
N ALA A 137 -28.34 13.05 0.14
CA ALA A 137 -27.79 12.93 1.50
C ALA A 137 -28.45 11.82 2.34
N THR A 138 -28.82 10.69 1.71
CA THR A 138 -29.44 9.52 2.37
C THR A 138 -28.48 8.35 2.56
N ALA A 139 -27.23 8.49 2.11
CA ALA A 139 -26.18 7.51 2.33
C ALA A 139 -25.33 7.84 3.56
N SER A 140 -24.90 6.80 4.28
CA SER A 140 -23.80 6.90 5.25
C SER A 140 -22.47 6.95 4.50
N VAL A 141 -21.76 8.07 4.62
CA VAL A 141 -20.48 8.31 3.95
C VAL A 141 -19.32 8.30 4.94
N PRO A 142 -18.09 7.93 4.52
CA PRO A 142 -16.93 8.05 5.38
C PRO A 142 -16.73 9.50 5.86
N PRO A 143 -16.15 9.69 7.06
CA PRO A 143 -15.76 11.02 7.52
C PRO A 143 -14.77 11.66 6.54
N ARG A 144 -14.80 13.01 6.48
CA ARG A 144 -13.84 13.80 5.70
C ARG A 144 -13.75 13.37 4.23
N LEU A 145 -14.89 13.01 3.63
CA LEU A 145 -14.98 12.80 2.18
C LEU A 145 -14.50 14.08 1.47
N PHE A 146 -13.76 13.92 0.37
CA PHE A 146 -13.07 14.99 -0.38
C PHE A 146 -11.80 15.60 0.24
N SER A 147 -11.37 15.12 1.41
CA SER A 147 -10.09 15.52 2.02
C SER A 147 -8.98 14.54 1.64
N HIS A 148 -8.02 14.96 0.80
CA HIS A 148 -6.99 14.05 0.25
C HIS A 148 -6.16 13.36 1.35
N ASN A 149 -5.67 14.12 2.32
CA ASN A 149 -4.92 13.63 3.47
C ASN A 149 -5.73 12.64 4.32
N ASP A 150 -6.99 12.95 4.63
CA ASP A 150 -7.83 12.05 5.43
C ASP A 150 -8.16 10.75 4.68
N GLN A 151 -8.43 10.83 3.38
CA GLN A 151 -8.72 9.66 2.56
C GLN A 151 -7.48 8.77 2.37
N GLN A 152 -6.29 9.37 2.21
CA GLN A 152 -5.02 8.63 2.21
C GLN A 152 -4.76 7.95 3.55
N SER A 153 -4.92 8.67 4.66
CA SER A 153 -4.79 8.10 6.01
C SER A 153 -5.74 6.92 6.21
N THR A 154 -7.00 7.07 5.77
CA THR A 154 -8.02 6.02 5.91
C THR A 154 -7.65 4.78 5.09
N TRP A 155 -7.05 4.94 3.91
CA TRP A 155 -6.54 3.81 3.13
C TRP A 155 -5.39 3.07 3.80
N MET A 156 -4.50 3.79 4.48
CA MET A 156 -3.32 3.21 5.13
C MET A 156 -3.62 2.63 6.52
N SER A 157 -4.62 3.16 7.24
CA SER A 157 -4.86 2.86 8.65
C SER A 157 -6.29 2.47 9.01
N GLY A 158 -7.26 2.68 8.12
CA GLY A 158 -8.69 2.60 8.43
C GLY A 158 -9.24 3.79 9.21
N LYS A 159 -8.42 4.82 9.49
CA LYS A 159 -8.79 6.03 10.23
C LYS A 159 -8.36 7.30 9.48
N THR A 160 -9.05 8.41 9.73
CA THR A 160 -8.69 9.75 9.24
C THR A 160 -7.32 10.19 9.77
N GLU A 161 -6.86 11.38 9.37
CA GLU A 161 -5.58 11.92 9.82
C GLU A 161 -5.43 11.89 11.36
N GLY A 162 -4.19 11.68 11.83
CA GLY A 162 -3.86 11.44 13.23
C GLY A 162 -3.83 9.96 13.64
N ALA A 163 -4.04 9.05 12.68
CA ALA A 163 -3.80 7.63 12.90
C ALA A 163 -2.31 7.36 13.20
N GLN A 164 -2.06 6.53 14.21
CA GLN A 164 -0.69 6.17 14.61
C GLN A 164 -0.22 4.84 14.00
N PHE A 165 -1.15 3.99 13.58
CA PHE A 165 -0.87 2.64 13.12
C PHE A 165 -1.59 2.34 11.82
N GLY A 166 -0.88 1.72 10.89
CA GLY A 166 -1.40 1.19 9.64
C GLY A 166 -1.69 -0.28 9.71
N TRP A 167 -2.54 -0.75 8.80
CA TRP A 167 -2.90 -2.16 8.77
C TRP A 167 -1.72 -3.06 8.36
N GLY A 168 -0.77 -2.58 7.56
CA GLY A 168 0.42 -3.35 7.17
C GLY A 168 1.32 -3.67 8.38
N GLY A 169 1.59 -2.66 9.20
CA GLY A 169 2.32 -2.82 10.45
C GLY A 169 1.60 -3.72 11.45
N LEU A 170 0.28 -3.56 11.60
CA LEU A 170 -0.53 -4.41 12.48
C LEU A 170 -0.61 -5.87 12.00
N ILE A 171 -0.52 -6.15 10.69
CA ILE A 171 -0.35 -7.52 10.18
C ILE A 171 1.00 -8.09 10.63
N ASN A 172 2.08 -7.32 10.53
CA ASN A 172 3.41 -7.78 10.96
C ASN A 172 3.45 -8.03 12.47
N ASP A 173 2.86 -7.14 13.28
CA ASP A 173 2.72 -7.35 14.73
C ASP A 173 1.96 -8.65 15.06
N ALA A 174 0.88 -8.92 14.34
CA ALA A 174 0.12 -10.16 14.52
C ALA A 174 0.95 -11.40 14.17
N LEU A 175 1.79 -11.34 13.12
CA LEU A 175 2.72 -12.41 12.76
C LEU A 175 3.81 -12.62 13.82
N ILE A 176 4.38 -11.53 14.35
CA ILE A 176 5.37 -11.59 15.44
C ILE A 176 4.74 -12.22 16.69
N ASN A 177 3.57 -11.74 17.11
CA ASN A 177 2.86 -12.25 18.30
C ASN A 177 2.45 -13.72 18.16
N ALA A 178 2.19 -14.19 16.94
CA ALA A 178 1.90 -15.59 16.65
C ALA A 178 3.15 -16.49 16.55
N GLY A 179 4.35 -15.93 16.76
CA GLY A 179 5.63 -16.66 16.61
C GLY A 179 5.93 -17.03 15.15
N LYS A 180 5.32 -16.33 14.19
CA LYS A 180 5.40 -16.60 12.75
C LYS A 180 6.36 -15.68 12.01
N ALA A 181 6.77 -14.59 12.63
CA ALA A 181 7.85 -13.73 12.17
C ALA A 181 8.74 -13.40 13.37
N GLN A 182 10.05 -13.27 13.13
CA GLN A 182 10.94 -12.67 14.13
C GLN A 182 10.77 -11.15 14.11
N GLN A 183 10.90 -10.50 15.25
CA GLN A 183 10.96 -9.04 15.28
C GLN A 183 12.31 -8.59 14.70
N THR A 184 12.27 -7.93 13.55
CA THR A 184 13.45 -7.38 12.87
C THR A 184 13.05 -6.09 12.15
N PRO A 185 13.95 -5.10 12.03
CA PRO A 185 13.70 -3.89 11.24
C PRO A 185 13.33 -4.21 9.78
N PHE A 186 13.76 -5.34 9.24
CA PHE A 186 13.59 -5.66 7.81
C PHE A 186 12.25 -6.32 7.44
N ASN A 187 11.32 -6.48 8.39
CA ASN A 187 9.99 -7.01 8.08
C ASN A 187 9.05 -5.97 7.43
N ALA A 188 9.37 -4.68 7.58
CA ALA A 188 8.59 -3.59 7.06
C ALA A 188 9.55 -2.59 6.41
N ILE A 189 9.66 -2.61 5.09
CA ILE A 189 10.60 -1.76 4.35
C ILE A 189 9.80 -0.78 3.49
N THR A 190 10.17 0.49 3.54
CA THR A 190 9.64 1.53 2.66
C THR A 190 10.75 2.14 1.83
N THR A 191 10.41 2.50 0.59
CA THR A 191 11.26 3.29 -0.30
C THR A 191 10.70 4.70 -0.54
N ALA A 192 9.62 5.06 0.16
CA ALA A 192 8.88 6.31 -0.02
C ALA A 192 8.06 6.65 1.24
N GLU A 193 7.12 7.60 1.14
CA GLU A 193 6.33 8.16 2.25
C GLU A 193 5.12 7.29 2.68
N ALA A 194 5.27 5.97 2.75
CA ALA A 194 4.21 5.03 3.10
C ALA A 194 4.25 4.58 4.58
N ASP A 195 4.88 5.38 5.44
CA ASP A 195 5.23 5.02 6.81
C ASP A 195 4.02 4.63 7.64
N LEU A 196 2.92 5.40 7.51
CA LEU A 196 1.69 5.12 8.24
C LEU A 196 1.21 3.70 7.96
N TRP A 197 1.22 3.24 6.71
CA TRP A 197 0.75 1.89 6.35
C TRP A 197 1.55 0.78 7.04
N LEU A 198 2.88 0.95 7.11
CA LEU A 198 3.82 -0.02 7.66
C LEU A 198 4.01 0.07 9.17
N THR A 199 3.56 1.16 9.80
CA THR A 199 3.74 1.37 11.24
C THR A 199 2.72 0.55 12.03
N GLY A 200 3.22 -0.30 12.92
CA GLY A 200 2.45 -1.06 13.91
C GLY A 200 2.74 -0.56 15.33
N SER A 201 2.24 -1.29 16.32
CA SER A 201 2.59 -1.08 17.72
C SER A 201 4.01 -1.55 18.04
N ASN A 202 4.48 -2.62 17.39
CA ASN A 202 5.84 -3.17 17.56
C ASN A 202 6.65 -3.20 16.25
N THR A 203 6.07 -2.68 15.16
CA THR A 203 6.65 -2.65 13.82
C THR A 203 6.89 -1.21 13.40
N PHE A 204 8.11 -0.92 12.96
CA PHE A 204 8.49 0.39 12.44
C PHE A 204 9.04 0.23 11.03
N PRO A 205 8.69 1.13 10.09
CA PRO A 205 9.21 1.06 8.74
C PRO A 205 10.72 1.32 8.73
N TYR A 206 11.45 0.45 8.06
CA TYR A 206 12.85 0.65 7.70
C TYR A 206 12.93 1.37 6.36
N HIS A 207 13.58 2.53 6.35
CA HIS A 207 13.68 3.39 5.18
C HIS A 207 14.90 3.04 4.34
N VAL A 208 14.67 2.83 3.04
CA VAL A 208 15.71 2.65 2.04
C VAL A 208 15.52 3.69 0.94
N SER A 209 16.56 4.48 0.66
CA SER A 209 16.55 5.44 -0.45
C SER A 209 17.59 5.02 -1.48
N ASP A 210 17.23 5.03 -2.76
CA ASP A 210 18.13 4.68 -3.88
C ASP A 210 18.85 3.33 -3.71
N GLY A 211 18.19 2.36 -3.07
CA GLY A 211 18.72 1.03 -2.81
C GLY A 211 19.78 0.98 -1.70
N LYS A 212 19.90 2.03 -0.88
CA LYS A 212 20.85 2.12 0.24
C LYS A 212 20.15 2.45 1.55
N ALA A 213 20.75 2.01 2.65
CA ALA A 213 20.39 2.51 3.97
C ALA A 213 20.77 3.99 4.10
N GLY A 214 20.07 4.72 4.97
CA GLY A 214 20.49 6.07 5.34
C GLY A 214 21.88 6.07 5.99
N VAL A 215 22.72 7.03 5.63
CA VAL A 215 24.06 7.21 6.19
C VAL A 215 24.15 8.52 6.95
N ILE A 216 24.98 8.55 7.99
CA ILE A 216 25.34 9.79 8.68
C ILE A 216 26.59 10.31 7.98
N GLU A 217 26.43 11.27 7.07
CA GLU A 217 27.51 11.74 6.18
C GLU A 217 28.78 12.14 6.94
N VAL A 218 28.65 12.82 8.09
CA VAL A 218 29.79 13.24 8.91
C VAL A 218 30.60 12.06 9.49
N LEU A 219 30.01 10.87 9.63
CA LEU A 219 30.76 9.68 10.03
C LEU A 219 31.62 9.15 8.89
N GLU A 220 31.12 9.21 7.65
CA GLU A 220 31.89 8.81 6.47
C GLU A 220 33.04 9.79 6.20
N GLU A 221 32.77 11.10 6.30
CA GLU A 221 33.78 12.16 6.11
C GLU A 221 34.93 12.10 7.12
N LEU A 222 34.69 11.54 8.31
CA LEU A 222 35.64 11.46 9.40
C LEU A 222 36.12 10.04 9.67
N ASP A 223 36.19 9.19 8.62
CA ASP A 223 36.73 7.83 8.65
C ASP A 223 36.12 6.95 9.77
N ASN A 224 34.81 7.05 9.98
CA ASN A 224 34.06 6.34 11.03
C ASN A 224 34.65 6.55 12.44
N ASN A 225 35.01 7.79 12.77
CA ASN A 225 35.53 8.15 14.10
C ASN A 225 34.66 7.55 15.23
N GLN A 226 35.27 6.70 16.07
CA GLN A 226 34.55 5.93 17.09
C GLN A 226 33.82 6.81 18.11
N ALA A 227 34.37 7.97 18.48
CA ALA A 227 33.73 8.85 19.45
C ALA A 227 32.45 9.49 18.88
N LEU A 228 32.47 9.84 17.59
CA LEU A 228 31.27 10.30 16.89
C LEU A 228 30.26 9.18 16.70
N ALA A 229 30.71 7.97 16.33
CA ALA A 229 29.84 6.80 16.21
C ALA A 229 29.16 6.46 17.55
N ASP A 230 29.91 6.50 18.65
CA ASP A 230 29.39 6.31 20.01
C ASP A 230 28.38 7.40 20.41
N TYR A 231 28.64 8.66 20.03
CA TYR A 231 27.73 9.78 20.26
C TYR A 231 26.39 9.59 19.52
N PHE A 232 26.45 9.31 18.21
CA PHE A 232 25.24 9.05 17.42
C PHE A 232 24.51 7.79 17.90
N ALA A 233 25.22 6.75 18.32
CA ALA A 233 24.62 5.56 18.91
C ALA A 233 23.99 5.80 20.30
N GLY A 234 24.01 7.04 20.81
CA GLY A 234 23.41 7.40 22.10
C GLY A 234 24.13 6.76 23.29
N LYS A 235 25.40 6.38 23.14
CA LYS A 235 26.18 5.70 24.19
C LYS A 235 26.34 6.65 25.38
N GLY A 236 25.81 6.26 26.55
CA GLY A 236 25.78 7.07 27.77
C GLY A 236 24.43 7.75 28.06
N SER A 237 23.52 7.80 27.09
CA SER A 237 22.15 8.31 27.28
C SER A 237 21.18 7.25 27.84
N SER A 238 21.51 5.96 27.73
CA SER A 238 20.73 4.84 28.26
C SER A 238 20.65 4.81 29.79
N THR A 239 21.57 5.49 30.49
CA THR A 239 21.56 5.64 31.96
C THR A 239 21.03 7.01 32.42
N SER A 240 20.53 7.84 31.49
CA SER A 240 19.93 9.14 31.84
C SER A 240 18.67 8.94 32.68
N GLY A 241 18.34 9.87 33.57
CA GLY A 241 17.06 9.86 34.29
C GLY A 241 15.85 10.27 33.43
N ASN A 242 16.07 10.63 32.17
CA ASN A 242 15.06 11.16 31.26
C ASN A 242 14.62 10.08 30.27
N ILE A 243 13.36 9.65 30.37
CA ILE A 243 12.78 8.59 29.53
C ILE A 243 12.85 8.91 28.03
N LEU A 244 12.71 10.18 27.63
CA LEU A 244 12.78 10.57 26.21
C LEU A 244 14.19 10.43 25.67
N GLN A 245 15.20 10.71 26.50
CA GLN A 245 16.59 10.55 26.14
C GLN A 245 16.99 9.08 26.06
N GLN A 246 16.45 8.24 26.94
CA GLN A 246 16.61 6.77 26.86
C GLN A 246 15.98 6.21 25.59
N ASP A 247 14.73 6.59 25.28
CA ASP A 247 14.01 6.13 24.10
C ASP A 247 14.71 6.57 22.80
N LEU A 248 15.12 7.84 22.72
CA LEU A 248 15.86 8.34 21.57
C LEU A 248 17.18 7.58 21.38
N ALA A 249 17.93 7.33 22.45
CA ALA A 249 19.18 6.57 22.37
C ALA A 249 18.94 5.13 21.90
N ALA A 250 17.90 4.47 22.39
CA ALA A 250 17.53 3.12 21.96
C ALA A 250 17.13 3.07 20.48
N LEU A 251 16.34 4.05 20.01
CA LEU A 251 15.94 4.18 18.61
C LEU A 251 17.14 4.42 17.70
N THR A 252 18.03 5.36 18.04
CA THR A 252 19.20 5.66 17.21
C THR A 252 20.18 4.49 17.17
N HIS A 253 20.43 3.83 18.31
CA HIS A 253 21.25 2.63 18.36
C HIS A 253 20.69 1.50 17.48
N SER A 254 19.37 1.28 17.55
CA SER A 254 18.69 0.27 16.74
C SER A 254 18.75 0.61 15.24
N ALA A 255 18.57 1.88 14.87
CA ALA A 255 18.66 2.35 13.49
C ALA A 255 20.08 2.18 12.92
N MET A 256 21.12 2.55 13.67
CA MET A 256 22.52 2.38 13.25
C MET A 256 22.88 0.90 13.06
N THR A 257 22.41 0.04 13.96
CA THR A 257 22.60 -1.42 13.85
C THR A 257 21.87 -1.98 12.62
N ALA A 258 20.66 -1.51 12.32
CA ALA A 258 19.95 -1.91 11.11
C ALA A 258 20.68 -1.47 9.84
N ASN A 259 21.20 -0.24 9.79
CA ASN A 259 21.92 0.27 8.62
C ASN A 259 23.21 -0.50 8.32
N SER A 260 23.97 -0.88 9.36
CA SER A 260 25.17 -1.70 9.17
C SER A 260 24.87 -3.11 8.67
N LEU A 261 23.73 -3.69 9.08
CA LEU A 261 23.27 -4.99 8.58
C LEU A 261 22.78 -4.95 7.13
N TYR A 262 22.18 -3.83 6.69
CA TYR A 262 21.67 -3.69 5.33
C TYR A 262 22.77 -3.49 4.29
N ASN A 263 23.82 -2.72 4.62
CA ASN A 263 24.89 -2.33 3.69
C ASN A 263 25.99 -3.40 3.50
N ILE A 264 25.74 -4.68 3.83
CA ILE A 264 26.72 -5.79 3.67
C ILE A 264 26.89 -6.16 2.19
#